data_AF-A0A8T5KNJ0-F1
#
_entry.id   AF-A0A8T5KNJ0-F1
#
_cell.length_a   1.000
_cell.length_b   1.000
_cell.length_c   1.000
_cell.angle_alpha   90.00
_cell.angle_beta   90.00
_cell.angle_gamma   90.00
#
_symmetry.space_group_name_H-M   'P 1'
#
loop_
_entity.id
_entity.type
_entity.pdbx_description
1 polymer ?
#
loop_
_entity_poly.entity_id
_entity_poly.type
_entity_poly.pdbx_seq_one_letter_code
_entity_poly.pdbx_strand_id
1 'polypeptide(L)'
;MSSLEIAGLKFSKVSAGSVFVGESKGGWIYAGQRPCHEVRCPEFYIMKNSLSNEQLSGLLDSKIALGDETVWNSQRLSVIIAMVNDSLKESIVHLDGDFANWEIRCPTQGEWMHAREQKTIEISCKAKEILADAVTGNYRGAMMDGRPRGFEGHGPMQWHTATMEIHPSNKEIIALSSAPMDRENQGLSLRLVLTPIREGSPVTVPRKADLAGNIKSELIWTILLGVVPSFAIPWLRGMGDYVYSGWVNLLFGGLCAGFVTGAFWRPRRPVIMYEDGEQNQS
;
A
#
# COMPACT_ATOMS: atom_id res chain seq x y z
N MET A 1 19.99 2.55 20.41
CA MET A 1 20.31 1.13 20.12
C MET A 1 20.13 0.86 18.63
N SER A 2 20.98 0.03 18.01
CA SER A 2 20.90 -0.29 16.57
C SER A 2 20.01 -1.52 16.28
N SER A 3 19.85 -2.41 17.25
CA SER A 3 18.98 -3.57 17.18
C SER A 3 18.48 -3.95 18.56
N LEU A 4 17.35 -4.65 18.61
CA LEU A 4 16.70 -5.18 19.81
C LEU A 4 16.35 -6.65 19.59
N GLU A 5 16.21 -7.39 20.69
CA GLU A 5 15.76 -8.79 20.65
C GLU A 5 14.61 -8.99 21.63
N ILE A 6 13.49 -9.52 21.13
CA ILE A 6 12.27 -9.78 21.91
C ILE A 6 11.76 -11.15 21.51
N ALA A 7 11.53 -12.02 22.50
CA ALA A 7 11.06 -13.40 22.28
C ALA A 7 11.94 -14.19 21.26
N GLY A 8 13.26 -13.98 21.26
CA GLY A 8 14.18 -14.59 20.29
C GLY A 8 14.09 -14.01 18.87
N LEU A 9 13.32 -12.94 18.67
CA LEU A 9 13.20 -12.23 17.39
C LEU A 9 14.07 -10.98 17.39
N LYS A 10 14.94 -10.86 16.39
CA LYS A 10 15.82 -9.70 16.22
C LYS A 10 15.14 -8.61 15.38
N PHE A 11 15.05 -7.42 15.93
CA PHE A 11 14.54 -6.23 15.26
C PHE A 11 15.69 -5.24 15.00
N SER A 12 15.72 -4.66 13.80
CA SER A 12 16.71 -3.66 13.39
C SER A 12 16.07 -2.28 13.32
N LYS A 13 16.79 -1.26 13.78
CA LYS A 13 16.28 0.11 13.82
C LYS A 13 16.04 0.67 12.41
N VAL A 14 14.92 1.37 12.24
CA VAL A 14 14.57 2.18 11.07
C VAL A 14 14.45 3.62 11.53
N SER A 15 15.19 4.53 10.90
CA SER A 15 15.18 5.94 11.28
C SER A 15 13.86 6.60 10.88
N ALA A 16 13.37 7.55 11.67
CA ALA A 16 12.21 8.35 11.31
C ALA A 16 12.41 9.04 9.95
N GLY A 17 11.34 9.18 9.18
CA GLY A 17 11.39 9.83 7.87
C GLY A 17 10.09 9.66 7.10
N SER A 18 10.12 10.03 5.82
CA SER A 18 8.96 9.98 4.93
C SER A 18 9.20 9.02 3.77
N VAL A 19 8.13 8.36 3.35
CA VAL A 19 8.07 7.53 2.13
C VAL A 19 6.85 7.92 1.30
N PHE A 20 6.91 7.73 -0.02
CA PHE A 20 5.79 8.02 -0.91
C PHE A 20 5.08 6.73 -1.33
N VAL A 21 3.78 6.66 -1.04
CA VAL A 21 2.93 5.48 -1.32
C VAL A 21 1.92 5.81 -2.41
N GLY A 22 1.71 4.87 -3.33
CA GLY A 22 0.76 4.99 -4.45
C GLY A 22 1.38 5.53 -5.74
N GLU A 23 0.54 5.84 -6.72
CA GLU A 23 0.94 6.18 -8.09
C GLU A 23 0.49 7.60 -8.47
N SER A 24 1.30 8.30 -9.27
CA SER A 24 1.00 9.64 -9.78
C SER A 24 0.52 9.62 -11.24
N LYS A 25 0.69 8.51 -11.98
CA LYS A 25 0.22 8.38 -13.37
C LYS A 25 -1.29 8.67 -13.48
N GLY A 26 -1.65 9.53 -14.44
CA GLY A 26 -3.02 10.00 -14.58
C GLY A 26 -3.98 9.02 -15.26
N GLY A 27 -3.48 7.96 -15.91
CA GLY A 27 -4.32 6.99 -16.61
C GLY A 27 -5.30 6.29 -15.66
N TRP A 28 -6.52 6.00 -16.13
CA TRP A 28 -7.55 5.44 -15.24
C TRP A 28 -7.27 3.98 -14.83
N ILE A 29 -6.41 3.25 -15.55
CA ILE A 29 -5.93 1.92 -15.10
C ILE A 29 -5.18 1.99 -13.77
N TYR A 30 -4.61 3.15 -13.43
CA TYR A 30 -3.92 3.38 -12.16
C TYR A 30 -4.84 3.93 -11.07
N ALA A 31 -6.15 4.06 -11.31
CA ALA A 31 -7.09 4.68 -10.36
C ALA A 31 -7.09 4.00 -8.99
N GLY A 32 -6.95 2.66 -8.95
CA GLY A 32 -6.91 1.92 -7.68
C GLY A 32 -5.63 2.09 -6.89
N GLN A 33 -4.56 2.61 -7.49
CA GLN A 33 -3.28 2.90 -6.83
C GLN A 33 -3.10 4.39 -6.54
N ARG A 34 -4.15 5.20 -6.75
CA ARG A 34 -4.13 6.65 -6.52
C ARG A 34 -4.88 7.02 -5.23
N PRO A 35 -4.62 8.21 -4.68
CA PRO A 35 -3.52 9.13 -5.01
C PRO A 35 -2.16 8.65 -4.48
N CYS A 36 -1.08 9.19 -5.08
CA CYS A 36 0.24 9.14 -4.45
C CYS A 36 0.27 10.12 -3.27
N HIS A 37 0.81 9.69 -2.13
CA HIS A 37 0.80 10.48 -0.90
C HIS A 37 2.05 10.21 -0.06
N GLU A 38 2.44 11.20 0.74
CA GLU A 38 3.50 11.09 1.73
C GLU A 38 2.99 10.31 2.96
N VAL A 39 3.80 9.38 3.46
CA VAL A 39 3.61 8.72 4.75
C VAL A 39 4.82 9.03 5.63
N ARG A 40 4.59 9.65 6.79
CA ARG A 40 5.60 9.94 7.79
C ARG A 40 5.68 8.80 8.78
N CYS A 41 6.78 8.06 8.76
CA CYS A 41 7.06 7.01 9.72
C CYS A 41 7.87 7.56 10.90
N PRO A 42 7.49 7.25 12.15
CA PRO A 42 8.34 7.51 13.31
C PRO A 42 9.58 6.63 13.25
N GLU A 43 10.44 6.75 14.25
CA GLU A 43 11.44 5.73 14.49
C GLU A 43 10.74 4.44 14.95
N PHE A 44 11.10 3.31 14.35
CA PHE A 44 10.59 1.99 14.71
C PHE A 44 11.67 0.92 14.50
N TYR A 45 11.39 -0.32 14.91
CA TYR A 45 12.25 -1.46 14.63
C TYR A 45 11.49 -2.52 13.83
N ILE A 46 12.19 -3.22 12.93
CA ILE A 46 11.59 -4.22 12.05
C ILE A 46 12.46 -5.47 11.96
N MET A 47 11.84 -6.64 11.85
CA MET A 47 12.56 -7.87 11.54
C MET A 47 13.22 -7.78 10.17
N LYS A 48 14.50 -8.15 10.08
CA LYS A 48 15.27 -8.11 8.82
C LYS A 48 14.78 -9.14 7.80
N ASN A 49 14.37 -10.31 8.26
CA ASN A 49 13.78 -11.38 7.46
C ASN A 49 12.36 -11.67 7.94
N SER A 50 11.55 -12.30 7.10
CA SER A 50 10.29 -12.90 7.53
C SER A 50 10.55 -14.01 8.56
N LEU A 51 9.56 -14.25 9.42
CA LEU A 51 9.58 -15.25 10.48
C LEU A 51 9.91 -16.63 9.91
N SER A 52 10.98 -17.25 10.44
CA SER A 52 11.40 -18.59 10.03
C SER A 52 10.67 -19.69 10.81
N ASN A 53 10.74 -20.91 10.28
CA ASN A 53 10.23 -22.10 10.96
C ASN A 53 10.85 -22.32 12.35
N GLU A 54 12.16 -22.09 12.48
CA GLU A 54 12.89 -22.19 13.74
C GLU A 54 12.41 -21.16 14.76
N GLN A 55 12.22 -19.91 14.32
CA GLN A 55 11.71 -18.83 15.18
C GLN A 55 10.28 -19.12 15.63
N LEU A 56 9.42 -19.57 14.72
CA LEU A 56 8.03 -19.91 15.05
C LEU A 56 7.95 -21.13 15.99
N SER A 57 8.80 -22.14 15.80
CA SER A 57 8.91 -23.27 16.72
C SER A 57 9.36 -22.83 18.12
N GLY A 58 10.32 -21.90 18.19
CA GLY A 58 10.80 -21.33 19.44
C GLY A 58 9.72 -20.52 20.16
N LEU A 59 8.92 -19.74 19.44
CA LEU A 59 7.79 -18.99 20.02
C LEU A 59 6.71 -19.91 20.59
N LEU A 60 6.41 -21.03 19.92
CA LEU A 60 5.35 -21.96 20.31
C LEU A 60 5.82 -23.06 21.28
N ASP A 61 7.11 -23.07 21.66
CA ASP A 61 7.77 -24.15 22.41
C ASP A 61 7.41 -25.55 21.87
N SER A 62 7.28 -25.66 20.55
CA SER A 62 6.84 -26.89 19.89
C SER A 62 7.44 -27.00 18.49
N LYS A 63 7.78 -28.22 18.08
CA LYS A 63 8.28 -28.49 16.73
C LYS A 63 7.11 -28.42 15.75
N ILE A 64 7.11 -27.43 14.88
CA ILE A 64 6.14 -27.31 13.78
C ILE A 64 6.68 -27.98 12.51
N ALA A 65 5.80 -28.34 11.58
CA ALA A 65 6.22 -28.92 10.32
C ALA A 65 6.81 -27.84 9.40
N LEU A 66 7.71 -28.25 8.48
CA LEU A 66 8.24 -27.33 7.48
C LEU A 66 7.10 -26.85 6.57
N GLY A 67 7.01 -25.53 6.36
CA GLY A 67 5.94 -24.88 5.61
C GLY A 67 4.86 -24.26 6.48
N ASP A 68 4.71 -24.69 7.74
CA ASP A 68 3.74 -24.13 8.68
C ASP A 68 3.99 -22.65 8.99
N GLU A 69 5.23 -22.18 8.84
CA GLU A 69 5.62 -20.77 8.97
C GLU A 69 5.03 -19.87 7.88
N THR A 70 4.44 -20.48 6.84
CA THR A 70 3.76 -19.77 5.76
C THR A 70 2.24 -19.97 5.75
N VAL A 71 1.68 -20.64 6.76
CA VAL A 71 0.24 -20.92 6.87
C VAL A 71 -0.39 -20.04 7.94
N TRP A 72 -1.17 -19.06 7.51
CA TRP A 72 -1.74 -18.05 8.40
C TRP A 72 -3.25 -17.89 8.23
N ASN A 73 -3.91 -17.61 9.34
CA ASN A 73 -5.27 -17.09 9.44
C ASN A 73 -5.28 -15.99 10.53
N SER A 74 -6.42 -15.31 10.69
CA SER A 74 -6.54 -14.19 11.64
C SER A 74 -6.31 -14.62 13.09
N GLN A 75 -6.79 -15.80 13.50
CA GLN A 75 -6.67 -16.29 14.88
C GLN A 75 -5.22 -16.66 15.22
N ARG A 76 -4.54 -17.41 14.35
CA ARG A 76 -3.13 -17.78 14.54
C ARG A 76 -2.25 -16.55 14.58
N LEU A 77 -2.49 -15.59 13.68
CA LEU A 77 -1.75 -14.35 13.63
C LEU A 77 -1.92 -13.52 14.92
N SER A 78 -3.15 -13.38 15.42
CA SER A 78 -3.41 -12.62 16.64
C SER A 78 -2.78 -13.26 17.87
N VAL A 79 -2.79 -14.59 17.98
CA VAL A 79 -2.13 -15.33 19.07
C VAL A 79 -0.63 -15.09 19.05
N ILE A 80 0.04 -15.24 17.89
CA ILE A 80 1.48 -15.00 17.79
C ILE A 80 1.82 -13.55 18.13
N ILE A 81 1.08 -12.58 17.59
CA ILE A 81 1.30 -11.16 17.91
C ILE A 81 1.11 -10.90 19.40
N ALA A 82 0.08 -11.46 20.03
CA ALA A 82 -0.16 -11.31 21.47
C ALA A 82 0.99 -11.88 22.30
N MET A 83 1.46 -13.10 21.98
CA MET A 83 2.59 -13.73 22.67
C MET A 83 3.85 -12.86 22.63
N VAL A 84 4.22 -12.32 21.45
CA VAL A 84 5.41 -11.47 21.34
C VAL A 84 5.19 -10.12 22.07
N ASN A 85 3.97 -9.56 22.06
CA ASN A 85 3.66 -8.36 22.86
C ASN A 85 3.75 -8.61 24.36
N ASP A 86 3.35 -9.78 24.85
CA ASP A 86 3.49 -10.12 26.26
C ASP A 86 4.96 -10.29 26.65
N SER A 87 5.78 -10.91 25.80
CA SER A 87 7.24 -10.92 25.97
C SER A 87 7.86 -9.51 25.90
N LEU A 88 7.32 -8.61 25.08
CA LEU A 88 7.73 -7.20 25.09
C LEU A 88 7.47 -6.60 26.48
N LYS A 89 6.26 -6.73 27.02
CA LYS A 89 5.90 -6.16 28.35
C LYS A 89 6.83 -6.67 29.45
N GLU A 90 7.18 -7.94 29.44
CA GLU A 90 8.12 -8.53 30.40
C GLU A 90 9.55 -7.99 30.24
N SER A 91 9.98 -7.75 28.99
CA SER A 91 11.33 -7.27 28.69
C SER A 91 11.50 -5.75 28.81
N ILE A 92 10.42 -4.95 28.79
CA ILE A 92 10.47 -3.46 28.88
C ILE A 92 11.36 -2.97 30.03
N VAL A 93 11.31 -3.64 31.20
CA VAL A 93 12.09 -3.25 32.39
C VAL A 93 13.62 -3.33 32.15
N HIS A 94 14.04 -4.12 31.17
CA HIS A 94 15.44 -4.39 30.86
C HIS A 94 15.91 -3.73 29.55
N LEU A 95 15.04 -3.03 28.83
CA LEU A 95 15.37 -2.35 27.58
C LEU A 95 15.77 -0.88 27.87
N ASP A 96 16.88 -0.42 27.28
CA ASP A 96 17.24 1.00 27.37
C ASP A 96 16.35 1.83 26.42
N GLY A 97 15.34 2.48 26.99
CA GLY A 97 14.43 3.40 26.28
C GLY A 97 13.03 3.41 26.86
N ASP A 98 12.22 4.40 26.48
CA ASP A 98 10.79 4.39 26.80
C ASP A 98 10.02 3.58 25.75
N PHE A 99 9.79 2.31 26.08
CA PHE A 99 8.99 1.37 25.30
C PHE A 99 7.58 1.16 25.88
N ALA A 100 7.15 1.97 26.87
CA ALA A 100 5.88 1.76 27.56
C ALA A 100 4.67 1.85 26.62
N ASN A 101 4.75 2.73 25.62
CA ASN A 101 3.70 2.94 24.60
C ASN A 101 4.13 2.39 23.23
N TRP A 102 4.65 1.17 23.19
CA TRP A 102 5.04 0.51 21.94
C TRP A 102 4.28 -0.80 21.77
N GLU A 103 4.06 -1.17 20.52
CA GLU A 103 3.36 -2.40 20.16
C GLU A 103 4.16 -3.20 19.13
N ILE A 104 3.94 -4.51 19.16
CA ILE A 104 4.38 -5.41 18.09
C ILE A 104 3.19 -5.73 17.20
N ARG A 105 3.37 -5.61 15.88
CA ARG A 105 2.35 -5.97 14.88
C ARG A 105 3.00 -6.20 13.52
N CYS A 106 2.20 -6.56 12.52
CA CYS A 106 2.64 -6.53 11.12
C CYS A 106 2.99 -5.08 10.70
N PRO A 107 3.94 -4.87 9.77
CA PRO A 107 4.20 -3.54 9.21
C PRO A 107 2.98 -3.01 8.47
N THR A 108 2.80 -1.70 8.46
CA THR A 108 1.96 -1.05 7.44
C THR A 108 2.69 -0.99 6.10
N GLN A 109 1.99 -0.71 5.01
CA GLN A 109 2.60 -0.50 3.70
C GLN A 109 3.68 0.59 3.76
N GLY A 110 3.39 1.70 4.45
CA GLY A 110 4.35 2.80 4.63
C GLY A 110 5.60 2.34 5.38
N GLU A 111 5.43 1.65 6.52
CA GLU A 111 6.56 1.14 7.30
C GLU A 111 7.39 0.12 6.51
N TRP A 112 6.74 -0.77 5.76
CA TRP A 112 7.40 -1.76 4.90
C TRP A 112 8.23 -1.09 3.80
N MET A 113 7.65 -0.11 3.11
CA MET A 113 8.32 0.62 2.04
C MET A 113 9.48 1.47 2.58
N HIS A 114 9.29 2.17 3.70
CA HIS A 114 10.33 2.97 4.35
C HIS A 114 11.52 2.10 4.81
N ALA A 115 11.24 0.94 5.41
CA ALA A 115 12.27 0.00 5.80
C ALA A 115 13.04 -0.58 4.59
N ARG A 116 12.36 -0.76 3.45
CA ARG A 116 13.00 -1.17 2.19
C ARG A 116 13.92 -0.07 1.64
N GLU A 117 13.48 1.18 1.62
CA GLU A 117 14.30 2.32 1.15
C GLU A 117 15.57 2.49 1.98
N GLN A 118 15.49 2.24 3.30
CA GLN A 118 16.64 2.23 4.20
C GLN A 118 17.47 0.93 4.16
N LYS A 119 17.07 -0.07 3.36
CA LYS A 119 17.72 -1.38 3.24
C LYS A 119 17.80 -2.16 4.56
N THR A 120 16.83 -1.95 5.45
CA THR A 120 16.73 -2.63 6.76
C THR A 120 16.06 -4.01 6.66
N ILE A 121 15.31 -4.26 5.58
CA ILE A 121 14.69 -5.55 5.30
C ILE A 121 15.31 -6.25 4.09
N GLU A 122 15.38 -7.58 4.18
CA GLU A 122 15.67 -8.47 3.06
C GLU A 122 14.37 -9.12 2.57
N ILE A 123 14.12 -8.99 1.27
CA ILE A 123 12.93 -9.53 0.60
C ILE A 123 13.30 -10.75 -0.23
N SER A 124 12.42 -11.74 -0.24
CA SER A 124 12.57 -12.98 -1.01
C SER A 124 11.61 -12.99 -2.20
N CYS A 125 12.06 -13.53 -3.33
CA CYS A 125 11.17 -13.73 -4.47
C CYS A 125 10.05 -14.71 -4.09
N LYS A 126 8.88 -14.59 -4.74
CA LYS A 126 7.68 -15.41 -4.47
C LYS A 126 7.11 -15.26 -3.05
N ALA A 127 7.62 -14.33 -2.25
CA ALA A 127 7.06 -14.07 -0.93
C ALA A 127 5.83 -13.17 -1.05
N LYS A 128 4.88 -13.39 -0.13
CA LYS A 128 3.68 -12.58 0.05
C LYS A 128 3.60 -12.19 1.52
N GLU A 129 4.08 -10.99 1.85
CA GLU A 129 4.21 -10.55 3.24
C GLU A 129 2.91 -9.93 3.75
N ILE A 130 2.46 -10.35 4.93
CA ILE A 130 1.25 -9.84 5.58
C ILE A 130 1.49 -8.41 6.09
N LEU A 131 0.57 -7.49 5.77
CA LEU A 131 0.54 -6.15 6.34
C LEU A 131 -0.50 -6.03 7.46
N ALA A 132 -0.38 -4.97 8.27
CA ALA A 132 -1.41 -4.59 9.24
C ALA A 132 -2.58 -3.82 8.60
N ASP A 133 -2.42 -3.36 7.36
CA ASP A 133 -3.47 -2.61 6.66
C ASP A 133 -4.59 -3.52 6.15
N ALA A 134 -5.82 -3.02 6.22
CA ALA A 134 -6.95 -3.62 5.53
C ALA A 134 -6.90 -3.39 4.02
N VAL A 135 -7.61 -4.25 3.28
CA VAL A 135 -7.74 -4.14 1.82
C VAL A 135 -8.62 -2.95 1.46
N THR A 136 -8.16 -2.12 0.52
CA THR A 136 -8.91 -0.97 0.04
C THR A 136 -8.79 -0.81 -1.48
N GLY A 137 -9.79 -0.18 -2.10
CA GLY A 137 -9.84 -0.01 -3.55
C GLY A 137 -9.03 1.18 -4.08
N ASN A 138 -8.57 2.07 -3.19
CA ASN A 138 -7.72 3.23 -3.49
C ASN A 138 -7.12 3.82 -2.19
N TYR A 139 -6.21 4.78 -2.32
CA TYR A 139 -5.54 5.40 -1.16
C TYR A 139 -6.31 6.55 -0.50
N ARG A 140 -7.53 6.87 -0.93
CA ARG A 140 -8.32 7.92 -0.26
C ARG A 140 -8.73 7.45 1.12
N GLY A 141 -8.50 8.26 2.15
CA GLY A 141 -8.65 7.85 3.54
C GLY A 141 -7.53 6.95 4.07
N ALA A 142 -6.42 6.78 3.34
CA ALA A 142 -5.25 6.08 3.88
C ALA A 142 -4.57 6.90 4.98
N MET A 143 -3.97 6.22 5.96
CA MET A 143 -3.21 6.84 7.05
C MET A 143 -1.88 7.40 6.51
N MET A 144 -1.56 8.64 6.87
CA MET A 144 -0.33 9.32 6.44
C MET A 144 0.74 9.38 7.53
N ASP A 145 0.42 8.91 8.73
CA ASP A 145 1.35 8.83 9.87
C ASP A 145 1.93 7.43 10.08
N GLY A 146 1.58 6.48 9.21
CA GLY A 146 1.99 5.08 9.27
C GLY A 146 1.19 4.20 10.24
N ARG A 147 0.09 4.70 10.82
CA ARG A 147 -0.90 3.85 11.53
C ARG A 147 -1.50 2.82 10.57
N PRO A 148 -1.88 1.62 11.06
CA PRO A 148 -2.63 0.68 10.24
C PRO A 148 -3.94 1.29 9.74
N ARG A 149 -4.22 1.09 8.45
CA ARG A 149 -5.50 1.47 7.88
C ARG A 149 -6.54 0.39 8.20
N GLY A 150 -7.59 0.77 8.93
CA GLY A 150 -8.74 -0.12 9.18
C GLY A 150 -9.59 -0.35 7.93
N PHE A 151 -10.41 -1.41 7.95
CA PHE A 151 -11.41 -1.64 6.92
C PHE A 151 -12.60 -0.70 7.12
N GLU A 152 -13.08 -0.11 6.03
CA GLU A 152 -14.25 0.77 6.04
C GLU A 152 -15.31 0.25 5.08
N GLY A 153 -16.53 0.10 5.58
CA GLY A 153 -17.69 -0.36 4.80
C GLY A 153 -18.11 -1.79 5.12
N HIS A 154 -18.79 -2.41 4.17
CA HIS A 154 -19.31 -3.77 4.29
C HIS A 154 -18.98 -4.57 3.03
N GLY A 155 -18.54 -5.82 3.20
CA GLY A 155 -18.28 -6.71 2.07
C GLY A 155 -17.32 -7.85 2.41
N PRO A 156 -17.09 -8.77 1.46
CA PRO A 156 -16.23 -9.94 1.68
C PRO A 156 -14.78 -9.55 2.02
N MET A 157 -14.33 -8.37 1.57
CA MET A 157 -12.98 -7.85 1.83
C MET A 157 -12.72 -7.47 3.29
N GLN A 158 -13.75 -7.41 4.15
CA GLN A 158 -13.58 -7.15 5.59
C GLN A 158 -12.75 -8.24 6.30
N TRP A 159 -12.74 -9.45 5.72
CA TRP A 159 -11.99 -10.60 6.24
C TRP A 159 -10.64 -10.80 5.55
N HIS A 160 -10.24 -9.84 4.71
CA HIS A 160 -8.96 -9.86 4.03
C HIS A 160 -8.00 -8.85 4.65
N THR A 161 -6.72 -9.19 4.63
CA THR A 161 -5.63 -8.25 4.93
C THR A 161 -4.88 -7.87 3.65
N ALA A 162 -4.29 -6.67 3.64
CA ALA A 162 -3.38 -6.27 2.60
C ALA A 162 -2.06 -7.05 2.72
N THR A 163 -1.40 -7.26 1.58
CA THR A 163 -0.15 -8.00 1.51
C THR A 163 0.79 -7.36 0.49
N MET A 164 2.10 -7.46 0.73
CA MET A 164 3.12 -7.12 -0.25
C MET A 164 3.54 -8.38 -0.99
N GLU A 165 3.15 -8.49 -2.26
CA GLU A 165 3.55 -9.59 -3.14
C GLU A 165 4.80 -9.22 -3.92
N ILE A 166 5.82 -10.07 -3.83
CA ILE A 166 7.10 -9.92 -4.53
C ILE A 166 7.11 -10.84 -5.75
N HIS A 167 7.46 -10.28 -6.91
CA HIS A 167 7.46 -11.02 -8.17
C HIS A 167 8.33 -12.30 -8.11
N PRO A 168 7.93 -13.39 -8.79
CA PRO A 168 8.60 -14.69 -8.65
C PRO A 168 10.09 -14.74 -9.00
N SER A 169 10.54 -13.82 -9.85
CA SER A 169 11.92 -13.79 -10.36
C SER A 169 12.63 -12.44 -10.20
N ASN A 170 11.93 -11.40 -9.72
CA ASN A 170 12.50 -10.04 -9.67
C ASN A 170 12.05 -9.32 -8.40
N LYS A 171 12.99 -9.11 -7.47
CA LYS A 171 12.72 -8.48 -6.16
C LYS A 171 12.31 -7.01 -6.27
N GLU A 172 12.59 -6.35 -7.38
CA GLU A 172 12.23 -4.95 -7.59
C GLU A 172 10.77 -4.75 -7.99
N ILE A 173 10.11 -5.80 -8.50
CA ILE A 173 8.70 -5.76 -8.88
C ILE A 173 7.87 -6.22 -7.69
N ILE A 174 7.14 -5.28 -7.11
CA ILE A 174 6.33 -5.48 -5.91
C ILE A 174 4.93 -4.94 -6.19
N ALA A 175 3.91 -5.67 -5.75
CA ALA A 175 2.52 -5.29 -5.88
C ALA A 175 1.80 -5.38 -4.53
N LEU A 176 0.90 -4.44 -4.30
CA LEU A 176 -0.08 -4.58 -3.22
C LEU A 176 -1.14 -5.60 -3.66
N SER A 177 -1.42 -6.57 -2.80
CA SER A 177 -2.42 -7.61 -3.02
C SER A 177 -3.22 -7.84 -1.74
N SER A 178 -4.11 -8.83 -1.75
CA SER A 178 -4.90 -9.22 -0.58
C SER A 178 -4.80 -10.71 -0.28
N ALA A 179 -5.01 -11.06 0.98
CA ALA A 179 -5.14 -12.44 1.43
C ALA A 179 -6.38 -12.60 2.32
N PRO A 180 -7.26 -13.58 2.07
CA PRO A 180 -8.29 -13.95 3.03
C PRO A 180 -7.64 -14.47 4.32
N MET A 181 -8.16 -14.01 5.46
CA MET A 181 -7.69 -14.38 6.81
C MET A 181 -8.79 -15.03 7.65
N ASP A 182 -9.98 -15.27 7.08
CA ASP A 182 -11.09 -16.05 7.66
C ASP A 182 -10.83 -17.56 7.67
N ARG A 183 -9.79 -18.00 6.95
CA ARG A 183 -9.39 -19.40 6.76
C ARG A 183 -7.87 -19.50 6.70
N GLU A 184 -7.35 -20.70 6.84
CA GLU A 184 -5.93 -20.95 6.62
C GLU A 184 -5.53 -20.67 5.17
N ASN A 185 -4.46 -19.92 5.03
CA ASN A 185 -3.93 -19.51 3.74
C ASN A 185 -2.42 -19.77 3.69
N GLN A 186 -1.99 -20.48 2.66
CA GLN A 186 -0.61 -20.91 2.48
C GLN A 186 0.20 -19.89 1.69
N GLY A 187 1.52 -19.90 1.88
CA GLY A 187 2.44 -19.01 1.17
C GLY A 187 2.45 -17.56 1.67
N LEU A 188 1.83 -17.29 2.82
CA LEU A 188 1.88 -15.99 3.47
C LEU A 188 3.10 -15.90 4.39
N SER A 189 3.93 -14.89 4.22
CA SER A 189 5.09 -14.65 5.08
C SER A 189 4.76 -13.63 6.16
N LEU A 190 5.14 -13.91 7.40
CA LEU A 190 4.95 -12.97 8.51
C LEU A 190 6.22 -12.18 8.77
N ARG A 191 6.12 -10.86 8.89
CA ARG A 191 7.17 -9.97 9.37
C ARG A 191 6.57 -9.08 10.44
N LEU A 192 7.31 -8.83 11.51
CA LEU A 192 6.85 -7.98 12.60
C LEU A 192 7.65 -6.69 12.68
N VAL A 193 6.97 -5.64 13.15
CA VAL A 193 7.54 -4.36 13.57
C VAL A 193 7.27 -4.15 15.06
N LEU A 194 8.20 -3.47 15.70
CA LEU A 194 8.05 -2.86 17.02
C LEU A 194 7.99 -1.35 16.79
N THR A 195 6.85 -0.72 17.09
CA THR A 195 6.56 0.68 16.74
C THR A 195 5.87 1.39 17.89
N PRO A 196 6.09 2.70 18.07
CA PRO A 196 5.32 3.47 19.05
C PRO A 196 3.84 3.51 18.68
N ILE A 197 2.98 3.40 19.69
CA ILE A 197 1.55 3.67 19.61
C ILE A 197 1.40 5.18 19.47
N ARG A 198 0.77 5.60 18.38
CA ARG A 198 0.60 7.01 18.06
C ARG A 198 -0.67 7.50 18.74
N GLU A 199 -0.59 8.63 19.46
CA GLU A 199 -1.73 9.28 20.11
C GLU A 199 -2.35 10.41 19.27
N GLY A 200 -3.60 10.76 19.52
CA GLY A 200 -4.30 11.88 18.86
C GLY A 200 -4.92 11.57 17.49
N SER A 201 -5.50 12.59 16.84
CA SER A 201 -6.24 12.44 15.58
C SER A 201 -5.32 12.04 14.41
N PRO A 202 -5.66 10.99 13.64
CA PRO A 202 -4.86 10.57 12.50
C PRO A 202 -4.89 11.61 11.38
N VAL A 203 -3.75 11.79 10.71
CA VAL A 203 -3.67 12.49 9.43
C VAL A 203 -3.96 11.49 8.32
N THR A 204 -4.96 11.79 7.50
CA THR A 204 -5.43 10.88 6.44
C THR A 204 -5.46 11.55 5.08
N VAL A 205 -5.30 10.75 4.03
CA VAL A 205 -5.48 11.22 2.66
C VAL A 205 -6.93 11.70 2.47
N PRO A 206 -7.17 12.87 1.85
CA PRO A 206 -8.51 13.40 1.61
C PRO A 206 -9.48 12.38 0.99
N ARG A 207 -10.60 12.16 1.68
CA ARG A 207 -11.58 11.13 1.29
C ARG A 207 -12.26 11.45 -0.04
N LYS A 208 -12.54 12.73 -0.30
CA LYS A 208 -13.25 13.15 -1.51
C LYS A 208 -12.29 13.44 -2.65
N ALA A 209 -12.64 12.97 -3.83
CA ALA A 209 -11.96 13.36 -5.06
C ALA A 209 -12.39 14.76 -5.50
N ASP A 210 -11.45 15.50 -6.09
CA ASP A 210 -11.78 16.68 -6.89
C ASP A 210 -12.46 16.23 -8.20
N LEU A 211 -13.77 15.98 -8.10
CA LEU A 211 -14.59 15.51 -9.23
C LEU A 211 -14.61 16.54 -10.35
N ALA A 212 -14.75 17.83 -10.01
CA ALA A 212 -14.83 18.91 -10.98
C ALA A 212 -13.51 19.06 -11.76
N GLY A 213 -12.37 19.07 -11.06
CA GLY A 213 -11.06 19.08 -11.70
C GLY A 213 -10.79 17.85 -12.55
N ASN A 214 -11.26 16.67 -12.11
CA ASN A 214 -11.16 15.44 -12.90
C ASN A 214 -11.95 15.52 -14.21
N ILE A 215 -13.21 15.96 -14.17
CA ILE A 215 -14.05 16.12 -15.35
C ILE A 215 -13.46 17.14 -16.32
N LYS A 216 -13.02 18.30 -15.80
CA LYS A 216 -12.38 19.34 -16.61
C LYS A 216 -11.15 18.82 -17.33
N SER A 217 -10.27 18.11 -16.60
CA SER A 217 -9.07 17.51 -17.19
C SER A 217 -9.42 16.49 -18.27
N GLU A 218 -10.40 15.62 -18.02
CA GLU A 218 -10.80 14.60 -18.98
C GLU A 218 -11.40 15.21 -20.26
N LEU A 219 -12.20 16.26 -20.14
CA LEU A 219 -12.75 16.99 -21.29
C LEU A 219 -11.63 17.61 -22.14
N ILE A 220 -10.66 18.27 -21.50
CA ILE A 220 -9.52 18.90 -22.20
C ILE A 220 -8.73 17.85 -22.99
N TRP A 221 -8.34 16.74 -22.35
CA TRP A 221 -7.50 15.73 -23.00
C TRP A 221 -8.25 14.90 -24.04
N THR A 222 -9.55 14.65 -23.83
CA THR A 222 -10.39 13.99 -24.84
C THR A 222 -10.51 14.84 -26.10
N ILE A 223 -10.64 16.16 -25.95
CA ILE A 223 -10.66 17.08 -27.09
C ILE A 223 -9.29 17.10 -27.78
N LEU A 224 -8.21 17.31 -27.03
CA LEU A 224 -6.86 17.48 -27.61
C LEU A 224 -6.28 16.22 -28.25
N LEU A 225 -6.53 15.04 -27.66
CA LEU A 225 -5.94 13.77 -28.14
C LEU A 225 -6.90 12.93 -28.97
N GLY A 226 -8.20 13.21 -28.86
CA GLY A 226 -9.24 12.46 -29.53
C GLY A 226 -9.86 13.25 -30.67
N VAL A 227 -10.64 14.29 -30.32
CA VAL A 227 -11.45 15.05 -31.27
C VAL A 227 -10.60 15.86 -32.23
N VAL A 228 -9.63 16.64 -31.76
CA VAL A 228 -8.80 17.48 -32.66
C VAL A 228 -8.05 16.62 -33.70
N PRO A 229 -7.37 15.51 -33.33
CA PRO A 229 -6.73 14.65 -34.31
C PRO A 229 -7.70 13.98 -35.27
N SER A 230 -8.90 13.60 -34.83
CA SER A 230 -9.89 12.95 -35.69
C SER A 230 -10.37 13.86 -36.83
N PHE A 231 -10.42 15.18 -36.62
CA PHE A 231 -10.74 16.16 -37.67
C PHE A 231 -9.50 16.62 -38.45
N ALA A 232 -8.36 16.81 -37.78
CA ALA A 232 -7.13 17.31 -38.40
C ALA A 232 -6.58 16.32 -39.44
N ILE A 233 -6.60 15.01 -39.14
CA ILE A 233 -6.03 13.99 -40.01
C ILE A 233 -6.73 13.93 -41.39
N PRO A 234 -8.07 13.82 -41.49
CA PRO A 234 -8.77 13.84 -42.77
C PRO A 234 -8.58 15.15 -43.54
N TRP A 235 -8.61 16.28 -42.83
CA TRP A 235 -8.43 17.60 -43.44
C TRP A 235 -7.05 17.73 -44.09
N LEU A 236 -5.98 17.38 -43.36
CA LEU A 236 -4.60 17.38 -43.87
C LEU A 236 -4.37 16.36 -45.01
N ARG A 237 -5.21 15.33 -45.09
CA ARG A 237 -5.19 14.32 -46.17
C ARG A 237 -6.03 14.71 -47.39
N GLY A 238 -6.58 15.93 -47.43
CA GLY A 238 -7.39 16.40 -48.55
C GLY A 238 -8.82 15.84 -48.59
N MET A 239 -9.29 15.21 -47.52
CA MET A 239 -10.65 14.67 -47.40
C MET A 239 -11.63 15.71 -46.80
N GLY A 240 -11.58 16.95 -47.29
CA GLY A 240 -12.38 18.06 -46.76
C GLY A 240 -13.88 17.81 -46.78
N ASP A 241 -14.41 17.25 -47.88
CA ASP A 241 -15.84 16.93 -48.00
C ASP A 241 -16.30 15.90 -46.96
N TYR A 242 -15.43 14.97 -46.59
CA TYR A 242 -15.70 14.00 -45.52
C TYR A 242 -15.73 14.65 -44.14
N VAL A 243 -14.96 15.71 -43.91
CA VAL A 243 -15.02 16.47 -42.65
C VAL A 243 -16.39 17.08 -42.44
N TYR A 244 -17.01 17.61 -43.50
CA TYR A 244 -18.34 18.23 -43.42
C TYR A 244 -19.49 17.22 -43.45
N SER A 245 -19.41 16.20 -44.29
CA SER A 245 -20.47 15.19 -44.44
C SER A 245 -20.41 14.09 -43.37
N GLY A 246 -19.22 13.73 -42.91
CA GLY A 246 -18.93 12.65 -41.97
C GLY A 246 -18.58 13.11 -40.55
N TRP A 247 -18.84 14.37 -40.20
CA TRP A 247 -18.43 14.97 -38.92
C TRP A 247 -18.86 14.17 -37.68
N VAL A 248 -20.03 13.51 -37.72
CA VAL A 248 -20.52 12.65 -36.61
C VAL A 248 -19.59 11.47 -36.38
N ASN A 249 -19.13 10.82 -37.45
CA ASN A 249 -18.20 9.69 -37.36
C ASN A 249 -16.83 10.15 -36.84
N LEU A 250 -16.38 11.32 -37.26
CA LEU A 250 -15.12 11.91 -36.78
C LEU A 250 -15.20 12.29 -35.31
N LEU A 251 -16.31 12.87 -34.87
CA LEU A 251 -16.54 13.20 -33.47
C LEU A 251 -16.57 11.93 -32.62
N PHE A 252 -17.36 10.93 -33.01
CA PHE A 252 -17.47 9.69 -32.25
C PHE A 252 -16.13 8.93 -32.21
N GLY A 253 -15.44 8.81 -33.35
CA GLY A 253 -14.10 8.22 -33.42
C GLY A 253 -13.10 8.97 -32.56
N GLY A 254 -13.17 10.30 -32.53
CA GLY A 254 -12.36 11.15 -31.67
C GLY A 254 -12.64 10.93 -30.18
N LEU A 255 -13.92 10.86 -29.77
CA LEU A 255 -14.29 10.56 -28.39
C LEU A 255 -13.79 9.17 -27.96
N CYS A 256 -13.94 8.16 -28.81
CA CYS A 256 -13.43 6.81 -28.55
C CYS A 256 -11.89 6.81 -28.40
N ALA A 257 -11.17 7.47 -29.31
CA ALA A 257 -9.72 7.60 -29.22
C ALA A 257 -9.29 8.36 -27.96
N GLY A 258 -9.97 9.46 -27.63
CA GLY A 258 -9.73 10.24 -26.42
C GLY A 258 -9.93 9.41 -25.14
N PHE A 259 -10.99 8.60 -25.08
CA PHE A 259 -11.27 7.71 -23.96
C PHE A 259 -10.21 6.61 -23.80
N VAL A 260 -9.87 5.92 -24.89
CA VAL A 260 -8.88 4.83 -24.89
C VAL A 260 -7.49 5.36 -24.54
N THR A 261 -7.08 6.50 -25.09
CA THR A 261 -5.81 7.13 -24.70
C THR A 261 -5.80 7.49 -23.23
N GLY A 262 -6.94 7.86 -22.65
CA GLY A 262 -7.08 8.09 -21.22
C GLY A 262 -6.77 6.87 -20.36
N ALA A 263 -6.99 5.65 -20.88
CA ALA A 263 -6.74 4.42 -20.12
C ALA A 263 -5.26 4.32 -19.77
N PHE A 264 -4.43 4.55 -20.77
CA PHE A 264 -3.00 4.39 -20.68
C PHE A 264 -2.30 5.68 -20.25
N TRP A 265 -2.80 6.86 -20.65
CA TRP A 265 -2.11 8.12 -20.47
C TRP A 265 -3.02 9.33 -20.18
N ARG A 266 -2.70 9.99 -19.07
CA ARG A 266 -3.05 11.38 -18.73
C ARG A 266 -1.86 11.99 -17.99
N PRO A 267 -1.75 13.33 -17.92
CA PRO A 267 -0.72 13.97 -17.11
C PRO A 267 -0.70 13.45 -15.67
N ARG A 268 0.49 13.50 -15.05
CA ARG A 268 0.65 13.10 -13.66
C ARG A 268 -0.23 13.94 -12.74
N ARG A 269 -0.80 13.28 -11.74
CA ARG A 269 -1.59 13.88 -10.67
C ARG A 269 -0.67 14.36 -9.55
N PRO A 270 -1.06 15.38 -8.79
CA PRO A 270 -0.28 15.86 -7.67
C PRO A 270 -0.12 14.77 -6.61
N VAL A 271 1.02 14.82 -5.92
CA VAL A 271 1.28 14.03 -4.71
C VAL A 271 0.69 14.79 -3.54
N ILE A 272 0.01 14.08 -2.65
CA ILE A 272 -0.57 14.66 -1.43
C ILE A 272 0.50 14.65 -0.35
N MET A 273 0.95 15.83 0.08
CA MET A 273 1.93 15.94 1.16
C MET A 273 1.25 15.80 2.52
N TYR A 274 2.01 15.45 3.55
CA TYR A 274 1.46 15.25 4.89
C TYR A 274 0.74 16.50 5.43
N GLU A 275 1.22 17.70 5.09
CA GLU A 275 0.57 18.96 5.48
C GLU A 275 -0.80 19.16 4.83
N ASP A 276 -1.05 18.52 3.67
CA ASP A 276 -2.30 18.61 2.92
C ASP A 276 -3.33 17.55 3.37
N GLY A 277 -2.98 16.72 4.36
CA GLY A 277 -3.83 15.65 4.88
C GLY A 277 -5.03 16.15 5.70
N GLU A 278 -6.12 15.38 5.67
CA GLU A 278 -7.29 15.62 6.53
C GLU A 278 -7.02 15.10 7.94
N GLN A 279 -7.07 15.99 8.92
CA GLN A 279 -7.16 15.66 10.34
C GLN A 279 -8.63 15.57 10.74
N ASN A 280 -9.16 14.37 10.84
CA ASN A 280 -10.51 14.19 11.38
C ASN A 280 -10.42 14.28 12.91
N GLN A 281 -10.98 15.34 13.48
CA GLN A 281 -11.35 15.34 14.91
C GLN A 281 -12.44 14.26 15.05
N SER A 282 -12.08 13.16 15.69
CA SER A 282 -13.01 12.10 16.08
C SER A 282 -14.01 12.62 17.10
#